data_AF-A0AAW1LI18-F1
#
_entry.id   AF-A0AAW1LI18-F1
#
_cell.length_a   1.000
_cell.length_b   1.000
_cell.length_c   1.000
_cell.angle_alpha   90.00
_cell.angle_beta   90.00
_cell.angle_gamma   90.00
#
_symmetry.space_group_name_H-M   'P 1'
#
loop_
_entity.id
_entity.type
_entity.pdbx_description
1 polymer ?
#
loop_
_entity_poly.entity_id
_entity_poly.type
_entity_poly.pdbx_seq_one_letter_code
_entity_poly.pdbx_strand_id
1 'polypeptide(L)'
;MDIVTDGNQVIGAHNGVPMMQKITSGCSVTALIAAFVAVEPTHALEAAVSALSIFGVAGELGMESAKGPASLRVNLIDSLCGLDEGTVLKFFHYFEAEEFYSRYYSQTPKLLVNLHYVIIVHGSNPFICGLMF
;
A
#
# COMPACT_ATOMS: atom_id res chain seq x y z
N MET A 1 1.13 6.11 -4.67
CA MET A 1 1.65 6.49 -3.34
C MET A 1 0.62 6.06 -2.33
N ASP A 2 1.09 5.24 -1.40
CA ASP A 2 0.37 4.76 -0.24
C ASP A 2 0.97 5.37 1.02
N ILE A 3 0.15 5.59 2.04
CA ILE A 3 0.55 6.17 3.33
C ILE A 3 0.04 5.23 4.41
N VAL A 4 0.79 5.06 5.49
CA VAL A 4 0.47 4.19 6.61
C VAL A 4 0.84 4.96 7.89
N THR A 5 0.00 4.92 8.91
CA THR A 5 0.28 5.56 10.21
C THR A 5 -0.29 4.73 11.36
N ASP A 6 0.37 4.76 12.51
CA ASP A 6 -0.07 4.18 13.78
C ASP A 6 -0.56 5.27 14.78
N GLY A 7 -0.64 6.52 14.32
CA GLY A 7 -0.95 7.71 15.13
C GLY A 7 0.28 8.41 15.72
N ASN A 8 1.45 7.77 15.75
CA ASN A 8 2.73 8.36 16.21
C ASN A 8 3.70 8.60 15.05
N GLN A 9 3.70 7.69 14.08
CA GLN A 9 4.60 7.67 12.93
C GLN A 9 3.79 7.62 11.64
N VAL A 10 4.38 8.12 10.56
CA VAL A 10 3.77 8.12 9.23
C VAL A 10 4.81 7.68 8.22
N ILE A 11 4.52 6.61 7.49
CA ILE A 11 5.40 6.02 6.49
C ILE A 11 4.69 6.02 5.14
N GLY A 12 5.42 6.38 4.08
CA GLY A 12 4.94 6.34 2.71
C GLY A 12 5.57 5.21 1.90
N ALA A 13 4.79 4.60 1.01
CA ALA A 13 5.27 3.71 -0.05
C ALA A 13 5.05 4.36 -1.42
N HIS A 14 6.09 4.38 -2.25
CA HIS A 14 6.06 4.99 -3.58
C HIS A 14 6.12 3.93 -4.70
N ASN A 15 5.18 2.99 -4.68
CA ASN A 15 5.04 2.00 -5.75
C ASN A 15 3.62 2.03 -6.36
N GLY A 16 3.46 1.40 -7.52
CA GLY A 16 2.20 1.18 -8.22
C GLY A 16 1.99 2.04 -9.46
N VAL A 17 0.97 1.72 -10.24
CA VAL A 17 0.63 2.41 -11.48
C VAL A 17 -0.77 3.03 -11.44
N PRO A 18 -1.02 4.19 -12.09
CA PRO A 18 -2.34 4.84 -12.06
C PRO A 18 -3.50 3.95 -12.52
N MET A 19 -3.24 2.96 -13.40
CA MET A 19 -4.27 2.04 -13.88
C MET A 19 -4.81 1.10 -12.78
N MET A 20 -4.10 0.92 -11.67
CA MET A 20 -4.58 0.14 -10.52
C MET A 20 -5.86 0.74 -9.90
N GLN A 21 -6.10 2.05 -10.05
CA GLN A 21 -7.35 2.69 -9.62
C GLN A 21 -8.58 2.29 -10.45
N LYS A 22 -8.37 1.59 -11.58
CA LYS A 22 -9.45 1.12 -12.48
C LYS A 22 -9.81 -0.36 -12.28
N ILE A 23 -9.19 -1.04 -11.32
CA ILE A 23 -9.47 -2.44 -11.00
C ILE A 23 -9.94 -2.56 -9.55
N THR A 24 -10.79 -3.55 -9.27
CA THR A 24 -11.17 -3.89 -7.90
C THR A 24 -10.08 -4.74 -7.27
N SER A 25 -9.28 -4.15 -6.38
CA SER A 25 -8.17 -4.80 -5.68
C SER A 25 -8.18 -4.62 -4.16
N GLY A 26 -9.10 -3.82 -3.60
CA GLY A 26 -9.11 -3.43 -2.19
C GLY A 26 -9.02 -4.60 -1.21
N CYS A 27 -9.91 -5.61 -1.33
CA CYS A 27 -9.88 -6.78 -0.44
C CYS A 27 -8.58 -7.59 -0.56
N SER A 28 -7.96 -7.63 -1.74
CA SER A 28 -6.70 -8.33 -1.95
C SER A 28 -5.55 -7.63 -1.24
N VAL A 29 -5.51 -6.29 -1.30
CA VAL A 29 -4.53 -5.47 -0.54
C VAL A 29 -4.72 -5.66 0.96
N THR A 30 -5.97 -5.57 1.45
CA THR A 30 -6.28 -5.78 2.87
C THR A 30 -5.84 -7.16 3.37
N ALA A 31 -6.13 -8.22 2.59
CA ALA A 31 -5.72 -9.58 2.93
C ALA A 31 -4.20 -9.73 2.93
N LEU A 32 -3.50 -9.11 1.98
CA LEU A 32 -2.04 -9.14 1.92
C LEU A 32 -1.42 -8.45 3.13
N ILE A 33 -1.92 -7.29 3.53
CA ILE A 33 -1.45 -6.59 4.73
C ILE A 33 -1.67 -7.45 5.97
N ALA A 34 -2.85 -8.05 6.12
CA ALA A 34 -3.11 -8.94 7.24
C ALA A 34 -2.15 -10.13 7.29
N ALA A 35 -1.78 -10.71 6.14
CA ALA A 35 -0.79 -11.77 6.07
C ALA A 35 0.60 -11.30 6.54
N PHE A 36 1.03 -10.10 6.15
CA PHE A 36 2.31 -9.52 6.56
C PHE A 36 2.34 -9.21 8.06
N VAL A 37 1.28 -8.56 8.57
CA VAL A 37 1.15 -8.24 10.00
C VAL A 37 1.06 -9.50 10.85
N ALA A 38 0.43 -10.58 10.35
CA ALA A 38 0.37 -11.85 11.08
C ALA A 38 1.75 -12.51 11.26
N VAL A 39 2.70 -12.26 10.35
CA VAL A 39 4.07 -12.75 10.46
C VAL A 39 4.90 -11.88 11.43
N GLU A 40 4.69 -10.56 11.40
CA GLU A 40 5.43 -9.61 12.23
C GLU A 40 4.48 -8.65 12.98
N PRO A 41 3.80 -9.13 14.04
CA PRO A 41 2.77 -8.34 14.72
C PRO A 41 3.35 -7.18 15.54
N THR A 42 4.61 -7.28 15.98
CA THR A 42 5.30 -6.23 16.74
C THR A 42 5.72 -5.04 15.89
N HIS A 43 5.82 -5.21 14.57
CA HIS A 43 6.15 -4.14 13.60
C HIS A 43 5.04 -4.02 12.56
N ALA A 44 3.80 -3.89 13.03
CA ALA A 44 2.61 -3.87 12.17
C ALA A 44 2.62 -2.72 11.15
N LEU A 45 3.21 -1.57 11.50
CA LEU A 45 3.32 -0.41 10.62
C LEU A 45 4.23 -0.73 9.43
N GLU A 46 5.43 -1.24 9.69
CA GLU A 46 6.42 -1.63 8.70
C GLU A 46 5.93 -2.81 7.86
N ALA A 47 5.26 -3.78 8.48
CA ALA A 47 4.65 -4.91 7.80
C ALA A 47 3.57 -4.46 6.80
N ALA A 48 2.73 -3.49 7.18
CA ALA A 48 1.70 -2.94 6.31
C ALA A 48 2.30 -2.15 5.13
N VAL A 49 3.32 -1.33 5.39
CA VAL A 49 4.06 -0.61 4.33
C VAL A 49 4.70 -1.60 3.37
N SER A 50 5.31 -2.67 3.90
CA SER A 50 5.96 -3.71 3.09
C SER A 50 4.97 -4.40 2.15
N ALA A 51 3.79 -4.76 2.65
CA ALA A 51 2.72 -5.35 1.85
C ALA A 51 2.24 -4.40 0.74
N LEU A 52 2.09 -3.10 1.04
CA LEU A 52 1.69 -2.09 0.06
C LEU A 52 2.76 -1.87 -1.01
N SER A 53 4.03 -1.78 -0.63
CA SER A 53 5.15 -1.70 -1.56
C SER A 53 5.18 -2.92 -2.48
N ILE A 54 5.07 -4.13 -1.93
CA ILE A 54 5.04 -5.38 -2.71
C ILE A 54 3.86 -5.41 -3.69
N PHE A 55 2.68 -5.00 -3.24
CA PHE A 55 1.51 -4.90 -4.10
C PHE A 55 1.69 -3.88 -5.24
N GLY A 56 2.31 -2.73 -4.93
CA GLY A 56 2.65 -1.71 -5.90
C GLY A 56 3.67 -2.19 -6.93
N VAL A 57 4.74 -2.85 -6.50
CA VAL A 57 5.77 -3.43 -7.38
C VAL A 57 5.16 -4.47 -8.30
N ALA A 58 4.32 -5.36 -7.78
CA ALA A 58 3.60 -6.31 -8.63
C ALA A 58 2.68 -5.62 -9.65
N GLY A 59 2.10 -4.47 -9.29
CA GLY A 59 1.31 -3.65 -10.20
C GLY A 59 2.15 -3.01 -11.31
N GLU A 60 3.36 -2.54 -10.99
CA GLU A 60 4.33 -2.02 -11.97
C GLU A 60 4.76 -3.10 -12.95
N LEU A 61 5.20 -4.26 -12.45
CA LEU A 61 5.57 -5.42 -13.27
C LEU A 61 4.39 -5.89 -14.13
N GLY A 62 3.20 -5.99 -13.56
CA GLY A 62 2.01 -6.40 -14.30
C GLY A 62 1.63 -5.42 -15.41
N MET A 63 1.94 -4.14 -15.24
CA MET A 63 1.66 -3.09 -16.22
C MET A 63 2.55 -3.18 -17.46
N GLU A 64 3.76 -3.73 -17.36
CA GLU A 64 4.68 -3.87 -18.51
C GLU A 64 4.04 -4.60 -19.69
N SER A 65 3.17 -5.57 -19.41
CA SER A 65 2.45 -6.35 -20.41
C SER A 65 0.94 -6.09 -20.47
N ALA A 66 0.42 -5.16 -19.65
CA ALA A 66 -1.01 -4.88 -19.58
C ALA A 66 -1.46 -3.93 -20.71
N LYS A 67 -2.58 -4.27 -21.37
CA LYS A 67 -3.21 -3.44 -22.41
C LYS A 67 -4.41 -2.64 -21.89
N GLY A 68 -4.85 -2.94 -20.68
CA GLY A 68 -5.99 -2.31 -20.02
C GLY A 68 -6.28 -2.93 -18.65
N PRO A 69 -7.34 -2.47 -17.95
CA PRO A 69 -7.62 -2.85 -16.56
C PRO A 69 -7.80 -4.35 -16.34
N ALA A 70 -8.49 -5.04 -17.26
CA ALA A 70 -8.70 -6.48 -17.14
C ALA A 70 -7.37 -7.26 -17.24
N SER A 71 -6.52 -6.96 -18.23
CA SER A 71 -5.19 -7.57 -18.35
C SER A 71 -4.27 -7.18 -17.20
N LEU A 72 -4.37 -5.94 -16.69
CA LEU A 72 -3.59 -5.52 -15.53
C LEU A 72 -3.95 -6.36 -14.30
N ARG A 73 -5.23 -6.62 -14.06
CA ARG A 73 -5.66 -7.43 -12.92
C ARG A 73 -5.07 -8.85 -12.97
N VAL A 74 -5.07 -9.47 -14.14
CA VAL A 74 -4.50 -10.81 -14.33
C VAL A 74 -2.99 -10.77 -14.12
N ASN A 75 -2.30 -9.86 -14.83
CA ASN A 75 -0.85 -9.74 -14.73
C ASN A 75 -0.37 -9.35 -13.32
N LEU A 76 -1.13 -8.56 -12.57
CA LEU A 76 -0.86 -8.23 -11.17
C LEU A 76 -0.85 -9.48 -10.29
N ILE A 77 -1.83 -10.38 -10.45
CA ILE A 77 -1.91 -11.63 -9.70
C ILE A 77 -0.74 -12.54 -10.06
N ASP A 78 -0.43 -12.65 -11.35
CA ASP A 78 0.71 -13.44 -11.82
C ASP A 78 2.04 -12.88 -11.31
N SER A 79 2.18 -11.55 -11.31
CA SER A 79 3.36 -10.87 -10.78
C SER A 79 3.50 -11.12 -9.28
N LEU A 80 2.43 -11.01 -8.48
CA LEU A 80 2.44 -11.34 -7.05
C LEU A 80 2.90 -12.78 -6.79
N CYS A 81 2.47 -13.73 -7.62
CA CYS A 81 2.86 -15.14 -7.50
C CYS A 81 4.33 -15.37 -7.89
N GLY A 82 4.84 -14.62 -8.86
CA GLY A 82 6.20 -14.73 -9.39
C GLY A 82 7.24 -13.83 -8.70
N LEU A 83 6.86 -13.06 -7.68
CA LEU A 83 7.78 -12.19 -6.95
C LEU A 83 8.85 -13.01 -6.22
N ASP A 84 10.10 -12.55 -6.35
CA ASP A 84 11.24 -13.07 -5.61
C ASP A 84 11.92 -11.98 -4.77
N GLU A 85 12.78 -12.41 -3.84
CA GLU A 85 13.52 -11.52 -2.95
C GLU A 85 14.37 -10.50 -3.72
N GLY A 86 15.02 -10.93 -4.81
CA GLY A 86 15.86 -10.05 -5.62
C GLY A 86 15.08 -8.93 -6.30
N THR A 87 13.82 -9.18 -6.63
CA THR A 87 12.89 -8.20 -7.19
C THR A 87 12.42 -7.25 -6.11
N VAL A 88 12.00 -7.76 -4.95
CA VAL A 88 11.54 -6.93 -3.84
C VAL A 88 12.64 -5.96 -3.40
N LEU A 89 13.87 -6.44 -3.19
CA LEU A 89 14.99 -5.61 -2.74
C LEU A 89 15.37 -4.47 -3.70
N LYS A 90 15.08 -4.61 -5.00
CA LYS A 90 15.38 -3.56 -6.00
C LYS A 90 14.39 -2.41 -5.99
N PHE A 91 13.13 -2.66 -5.64
CA PHE A 91 12.04 -1.69 -5.77
C PHE A 91 11.48 -1.23 -4.41
N PHE A 92 12.07 -1.71 -3.30
CA PHE A 92 11.67 -1.33 -1.95
C PHE A 92 12.09 0.10 -1.63
N HIS A 93 11.18 1.05 -1.89
CA HIS A 93 11.35 2.46 -1.57
C HIS A 93 10.24 2.90 -0.61
N TYR A 94 10.55 2.94 0.69
CA TYR A 94 9.74 3.64 1.67
C TYR A 94 10.50 4.84 2.24
N PHE A 95 9.76 5.82 2.73
CA PHE A 95 10.31 7.05 3.32
C PHE A 95 9.47 7.47 4.53
N GLU A 96 10.13 8.06 5.52
CA GLU A 96 9.46 8.73 6.63
C GLU A 96 8.77 10.00 6.11
N ALA A 97 7.47 10.12 6.36
CA ALA A 97 6.61 11.09 5.70
C ALA A 97 6.24 12.28 6.60
N GLU A 98 7.16 12.78 7.43
CA GLU A 98 6.92 13.92 8.33
C GLU A 98 6.45 15.18 7.58
N GLU A 99 7.03 15.45 6.39
CA GLU A 99 6.67 16.62 5.58
C GLU A 99 5.33 16.47 4.83
N PHE A 100 4.98 15.24 4.45
CA PHE A 100 3.73 14.96 3.72
C PHE A 100 2.51 15.00 4.65
N TYR A 101 2.68 14.57 5.90
CA TYR A 101 1.65 14.62 6.95
C TYR A 101 1.05 16.02 7.10
N SER A 102 1.89 17.06 7.21
CA SER A 102 1.42 18.45 7.38
C SER A 102 0.62 18.97 6.18
N ARG A 103 0.96 18.54 4.96
CA ARG A 103 0.28 19.00 3.74
C ARG A 103 -1.07 18.32 3.53
N TYR A 104 -1.15 17.01 3.76
CA TYR A 104 -2.38 16.22 3.53
C TYR A 104 -3.40 16.34 4.68
N TYR A 105 -2.96 16.48 5.94
CA TYR A 105 -3.85 16.64 7.10
C TYR A 105 -4.38 18.06 7.35
N SER A 106 -3.89 19.07 6.62
CA SER A 106 -4.52 20.40 6.63
C SER A 106 -5.96 20.37 6.07
N GLN A 107 -6.34 19.32 5.33
CA GLN A 107 -7.62 19.20 4.62
C GLN A 107 -8.49 18.02 5.11
N THR A 108 -8.00 17.14 5.99
CA THR A 108 -8.77 15.99 6.51
C THR A 108 -9.12 16.19 7.99
N PRO A 109 -10.35 15.85 8.44
CA PRO A 109 -10.75 16.06 9.83
C PRO A 109 -9.85 15.29 10.80
N LYS A 110 -9.37 15.97 11.87
CA LYS A 110 -8.59 15.40 12.99
C LYS A 110 -9.26 14.23 13.74
N LEU A 111 -10.44 13.79 13.31
CA LEU A 111 -11.20 12.72 13.95
C LEU A 111 -10.68 11.30 13.64
N LEU A 112 -9.84 11.14 12.61
CA LEU A 112 -9.33 9.83 12.17
C LEU A 112 -8.00 9.43 12.83
N VAL A 113 -7.31 10.34 13.53
CA VAL A 113 -5.91 10.15 13.97
C VAL A 113 -5.77 9.57 15.39
N ASN A 114 -6.87 9.36 16.11
CA ASN A 114 -6.89 8.96 17.52
C ASN A 114 -7.28 7.49 17.73
N LEU A 115 -7.03 6.71 16.70
CA LEU A 115 -7.65 5.44 16.47
C LEU A 115 -6.43 4.56 16.11
N HIS A 116 -6.24 3.42 16.80
CA HIS A 116 -5.20 2.41 16.52
C HIS A 116 -5.45 1.74 15.14
N TYR A 117 -5.35 2.48 14.04
CA TYR A 117 -5.67 1.99 12.70
C TYR A 117 -4.55 2.42 11.76
N VAL A 118 -4.12 1.46 10.94
CA VAL A 118 -3.32 1.74 9.76
C VAL A 118 -4.20 2.45 8.73
N ILE A 119 -4.09 3.77 8.63
CA ILE A 119 -4.80 4.53 7.59
C ILE A 119 -4.02 4.40 6.29
N ILE A 120 -4.64 3.80 5.26
CA ILE A 120 -4.07 3.64 3.92
C ILE A 120 -4.61 4.73 2.99
N VAL A 121 -3.76 5.41 2.23
CA VAL A 121 -4.20 6.40 1.23
C VAL A 121 -3.59 6.07 -0.13
N HIS A 122 -4.34 5.39 -1.02
CA HIS A 122 -3.86 5.05 -2.35
C HIS A 122 -4.12 6.19 -3.37
N GLY A 123 -3.13 7.06 -3.58
CA GLY A 123 -3.22 8.19 -4.51
C GLY A 123 -4.20 9.29 -4.07
N SER A 124 -4.94 9.89 -5.01
CA SER A 124 -5.84 11.03 -4.75
C SER A 124 -7.18 10.66 -4.08
N ASN A 125 -7.45 9.39 -3.80
CA ASN A 125 -8.70 8.93 -3.22
C ASN A 125 -8.42 8.17 -1.92
N PRO A 126 -8.81 8.71 -0.75
CA PRO A 126 -8.52 8.06 0.54
C PRO A 126 -9.40 6.82 0.69
N PHE A 127 -8.85 5.64 0.40
CA PHE A 127 -9.45 4.38 0.81
C PHE A 127 -9.05 4.08 2.24
N ILE A 128 -9.91 4.42 3.21
CA ILE A 128 -9.70 4.01 4.60
C ILE A 128 -9.84 2.49 4.68
N CYS A 129 -8.73 1.78 4.59
CA CYS A 129 -8.66 0.37 4.98
C CYS A 129 -8.61 0.34 6.50
N GLY A 130 -9.77 0.30 7.16
CA GLY A 130 -9.85 0.13 8.60
C GLY A 130 -9.43 -1.29 8.99
N LEU A 131 -8.13 -1.57 8.98
CA LEU A 131 -7.58 -2.75 9.62
C LEU A 131 -7.55 -2.48 11.12
N MET A 132 -8.51 -3.07 11.81
CA MET A 132 -8.56 -3.13 13.27
C MET A 132 -7.76 -4.37 13.67
N PHE A 133 -6.57 -4.18 14.23
CA PHE A 133 -5.81 -5.22 14.92
C PHE A 133 -5.80 -4.91 16.41
#